data_AF-A0A9K3CTL8-F1
#
_entry.id   AF-A0A9K3CTL8-F1
#
_cell.length_a   1.000
_cell.length_b   1.000
_cell.length_c   1.000
_cell.angle_alpha   90.00
_cell.angle_beta   90.00
_cell.angle_gamma   90.00
#
_symmetry.space_group_name_H-M   'P 1'
#
loop_
_entity.id
_entity.type
_entity.pdbx_description
1 polymer ?
#
loop_
_entity_poly.entity_id
_entity_poly.type
_entity_poly.pdbx_seq_one_letter_code
_entity_poly.pdbx_strand_id
1 'polypeptide(L)'
;MEFPDEVDTPCDVPVREKFAGYRGLNSFRTSPWIGAKYELPEAYSALYRISHPREVEKVVLEEQARGIDCAMPGQYVVVVLRECSFKGMGGEDQTTNTLEGVMGLYANQAPVTCFGLLRHETKMSLCHFRVKRHPVFSAPVDEEGNPLPDTENEYLIKSGDPLVIQYGFRRVLAFPTISEHLSDPKQDKAKMVRFFHEGMNLVLSAVCPVALTRPNVLIFKPVDPEQCPEAAGAPLRLVATGTGLPPNVDKLIIKRVVLTGYPLKVSKITAWVRYMFFNRTDIKWYRPIELQTKYGRTGHITQPVGLHGLLKARFDKPLHQGDTVMLKLYKRTFPDAASTLPFGVSTLEACGNAMTAYLDKEEDAREEERARIEGQEKDIVDMAITAYTPFHCTQVHL
;
A
#
# COMPACT_ATOMS: atom_id res chain seq x y z
N MET A 1 -16.74 11.49 -2.01
CA MET A 1 -15.26 11.26 -1.89
C MET A 1 -14.47 12.49 -1.41
N GLU A 2 -15.09 13.54 -0.85
CA GLU A 2 -14.42 14.83 -0.60
C GLU A 2 -13.30 14.78 0.48
N PHE A 3 -13.33 13.80 1.39
CA PHE A 3 -12.37 13.67 2.50
C PHE A 3 -11.89 12.22 2.74
N PRO A 4 -11.00 11.68 1.88
CA PRO A 4 -10.65 10.24 1.93
C PRO A 4 -9.78 9.83 3.13
N ASP A 5 -9.10 10.79 3.77
CA ASP A 5 -8.17 10.53 4.88
C ASP A 5 -8.74 10.87 6.27
N GLU A 6 -9.93 11.47 6.33
CA GLU A 6 -10.61 11.78 7.58
C GLU A 6 -11.11 10.48 8.22
N VAL A 7 -10.87 10.33 9.53
CA VAL A 7 -11.26 9.15 10.29
C VAL A 7 -11.88 9.61 11.60
N ASP A 8 -13.06 9.09 11.89
CA ASP A 8 -13.72 9.33 13.17
C ASP A 8 -12.97 8.63 14.30
N THR A 9 -12.77 9.36 15.39
CA THR A 9 -12.19 8.78 16.59
C THR A 9 -13.22 7.86 17.25
N PRO A 10 -12.86 6.61 17.59
CA PRO A 10 -13.78 5.72 18.29
C PRO A 10 -13.95 6.21 19.74
N CYS A 11 -15.14 5.97 20.30
CA CYS A 11 -15.42 6.26 21.71
C CYS A 11 -14.86 5.16 22.62
N ASP A 12 -14.84 3.92 22.15
CA ASP A 12 -14.61 2.73 22.98
C ASP A 12 -13.12 2.45 23.21
N VAL A 13 -12.29 2.79 22.23
CA VAL A 13 -10.84 2.53 22.26
C VAL A 13 -10.07 3.84 22.36
N PRO A 14 -9.13 3.99 23.32
CA PRO A 14 -8.23 5.12 23.38
C PRO A 14 -7.51 5.38 22.05
N VAL A 15 -7.47 6.64 21.64
CA VAL A 15 -6.93 7.04 20.33
C VAL A 15 -5.44 6.71 20.25
N ARG A 16 -4.72 6.81 21.38
CA ARG A 16 -3.31 6.45 21.48
C ARG A 16 -3.02 4.98 21.13
N GLU A 17 -3.93 4.06 21.46
CA GLU A 17 -3.76 2.62 21.23
C GLU A 17 -4.09 2.31 19.77
N LYS A 18 -5.24 2.79 19.28
CA LYS A 18 -5.63 2.65 17.87
C LYS A 18 -4.59 3.21 16.90
N PHE A 19 -3.91 4.31 17.26
CA PHE A 19 -2.90 4.96 16.42
C PHE A 19 -1.49 4.91 17.01
N ALA A 20 -1.14 3.87 17.79
CA ALA A 20 0.18 3.74 18.43
C ALA A 20 1.35 3.78 17.44
N GLY A 21 1.18 3.20 16.24
CA GLY A 21 2.19 3.20 15.18
C GLY A 21 2.27 4.50 14.36
N TYR A 22 1.49 5.53 14.70
CA TYR A 22 1.47 6.81 14.00
C TYR A 22 2.28 7.88 14.73
N ARG A 23 2.81 8.83 13.96
CA ARG A 23 3.52 10.01 14.46
C ARG A 23 3.03 11.30 13.83
N GLY A 24 3.18 12.40 14.55
CA GLY A 24 3.01 13.74 14.01
C GLY A 24 4.24 14.20 13.23
N LEU A 25 4.04 14.97 12.17
CA LEU A 25 5.08 15.70 11.47
C LEU A 25 4.66 17.16 11.35
N ASN A 26 5.57 18.09 11.64
CA ASN A 26 5.32 19.52 11.46
C ASN A 26 5.10 19.85 9.97
N SER A 27 5.95 19.30 9.11
CA SER A 27 5.81 19.43 7.66
C SER A 27 6.06 18.10 6.97
N PHE A 28 5.08 17.64 6.19
CA PHE A 28 5.23 16.43 5.40
C PHE A 28 6.34 16.56 4.36
N ARG A 29 6.64 17.76 3.84
CA ARG A 29 7.69 17.92 2.83
C ARG A 29 9.07 17.91 3.48
N THR A 30 9.28 18.78 4.47
CA THR A 30 10.62 19.10 4.99
C THR A 30 11.05 18.28 6.20
N SER A 31 10.12 17.80 7.04
CA SER A 31 10.51 17.04 8.24
C SER A 31 11.07 15.66 7.84
N PRO A 32 12.23 15.24 8.37
CA PRO A 32 12.79 13.92 8.04
C PRO A 32 11.93 12.79 8.63
N TRP A 33 11.88 11.64 7.96
CA TRP A 33 11.32 10.42 8.55
C TRP A 33 12.39 9.71 9.37
N ILE A 34 12.48 10.05 10.66
CA ILE A 34 13.38 9.37 11.60
C ILE A 34 12.95 7.90 11.70
N GLY A 35 13.88 6.95 11.66
CA GLY A 35 13.55 5.52 11.79
C GLY A 35 13.32 4.77 10.48
N ALA A 36 13.46 5.43 9.32
CA ALA A 36 13.28 4.81 8.00
C ALA A 36 14.08 3.51 7.77
N LYS A 37 15.21 3.31 8.45
CA LYS A 37 16.00 2.07 8.31
C LYS A 37 15.67 1.00 9.35
N TYR A 38 15.03 1.37 10.46
CA TYR A 38 14.78 0.48 11.59
C TYR A 38 13.35 -0.10 11.59
N GLU A 39 12.43 0.53 10.87
CA GLU A 39 11.01 0.13 10.79
C GLU A 39 10.71 -0.86 9.65
N LEU A 40 11.70 -1.62 9.17
CA LEU A 40 11.52 -2.52 8.03
C LEU A 40 10.87 -3.84 8.46
N PRO A 41 9.84 -4.34 7.73
CA PRO A 41 9.33 -5.69 7.95
C PRO A 41 10.40 -6.74 7.70
N GLU A 42 10.28 -7.90 8.35
CA GLU A 42 11.24 -9.00 8.18
C GLU A 42 11.35 -9.45 6.71
N ALA A 43 10.23 -9.53 6.00
CA ALA A 43 10.21 -9.90 4.59
C ALA A 43 11.04 -8.96 3.67
N TYR A 44 11.27 -7.72 4.08
CA TYR A 44 12.11 -6.77 3.33
C TYR A 44 13.60 -7.12 3.38
N SER A 45 14.03 -7.94 4.34
CA SER A 45 15.42 -8.41 4.42
C SER A 45 15.81 -9.32 3.25
N ALA A 46 14.84 -10.05 2.69
CA ALA A 46 15.03 -10.93 1.54
C ALA A 46 15.09 -10.19 0.20
N LEU A 47 14.69 -8.91 0.17
CA LEU A 47 14.64 -8.13 -1.07
C LEU A 47 16.04 -7.72 -1.53
N TYR A 48 16.26 -7.82 -2.84
CA TYR A 48 17.51 -7.38 -3.43
C TYR A 48 17.59 -5.86 -3.49
N ARG A 49 18.54 -5.27 -2.76
CA ARG A 49 18.79 -3.82 -2.76
C ARG A 49 19.79 -3.45 -3.85
N ILE A 50 19.41 -2.52 -4.71
CA ILE A 50 20.28 -1.93 -5.74
C ILE A 50 20.56 -0.49 -5.33
N SER A 51 21.82 -0.16 -5.03
CA SER A 51 22.21 1.18 -4.57
C SER A 51 22.08 2.24 -5.67
N HIS A 52 22.61 1.95 -6.86
CA HIS A 52 22.63 2.89 -7.99
C HIS A 52 22.03 2.24 -9.24
N PRO A 53 20.68 2.17 -9.36
CA PRO A 53 20.04 1.38 -10.41
C PRO A 53 20.35 1.85 -11.82
N ARG A 54 20.57 3.16 -12.05
CA ARG A 54 20.93 3.72 -13.36
C ARG A 54 22.34 3.33 -13.82
N GLU A 55 23.28 3.24 -12.88
CA GLU A 55 24.66 2.84 -13.18
C GLU A 55 24.71 1.35 -13.47
N VAL A 56 24.00 0.55 -12.67
CA VAL A 56 23.85 -0.89 -12.89
C VAL A 56 23.20 -1.17 -14.24
N GLU A 57 22.14 -0.45 -14.61
CA GLU A 57 21.51 -0.55 -15.94
C GLU A 57 22.54 -0.32 -17.06
N LYS A 58 23.35 0.73 -16.96
CA LYS A 58 24.39 1.05 -17.95
C LYS A 58 25.43 -0.06 -18.07
N VAL A 59 25.96 -0.54 -16.95
CA VAL A 59 27.00 -1.59 -16.92
C VAL A 59 26.46 -2.88 -17.53
N VAL A 60 25.25 -3.29 -17.16
CA VAL A 60 24.64 -4.52 -17.65
C VAL A 60 24.34 -4.46 -19.15
N LEU A 61 23.93 -3.29 -19.67
CA LEU A 61 23.75 -3.10 -21.11
C LEU A 61 25.08 -3.11 -21.89
N GLU A 62 26.15 -2.54 -21.32
CA GLU A 62 27.49 -2.63 -21.91
C GLU A 62 28.03 -4.07 -21.91
N GLU A 63 27.81 -4.82 -20.83
CA GLU A 63 28.14 -6.26 -20.74
C GLU A 63 27.41 -7.06 -21.83
N GLN A 64 26.11 -6.81 -22.02
CA GLN A 64 25.33 -7.45 -23.07
C GLN A 64 25.85 -7.10 -24.47
N ALA A 65 26.21 -5.83 -24.72
CA ALA A 65 26.71 -5.38 -26.02
C ALA A 65 28.10 -5.93 -26.35
N ARG A 66 28.94 -6.21 -25.33
CA ARG A 66 30.26 -6.84 -25.51
C ARG A 66 30.19 -8.34 -25.83
N GLY A 67 29.02 -8.96 -25.67
CA GLY A 67 28.76 -10.41 -25.71
C GLY A 67 29.82 -11.24 -26.45
N ILE A 68 30.63 -11.96 -25.68
CA ILE A 68 31.61 -12.92 -26.18
C ILE A 68 30.88 -14.28 -26.28
N ASP A 69 30.95 -14.93 -27.44
CA ASP A 69 30.30 -16.24 -27.73
C ASP A 69 28.75 -16.27 -27.57
N CYS A 70 28.05 -15.21 -27.97
CA CYS A 70 26.59 -15.18 -27.99
C CYS A 70 26.01 -15.31 -29.42
N ALA A 71 24.80 -15.90 -29.52
CA ALA A 71 24.05 -15.92 -30.77
C ALA A 71 23.69 -14.51 -31.23
N MET A 72 23.88 -14.22 -32.52
CA MET A 72 23.63 -12.91 -33.10
C MET A 72 22.19 -12.80 -33.62
N PRO A 73 21.61 -11.59 -33.65
CA PRO A 73 20.27 -11.38 -34.21
C PRO A 73 20.18 -11.90 -35.66
N GLY A 74 19.11 -12.65 -35.95
CA GLY A 74 18.86 -13.24 -37.28
C GLY A 74 19.36 -14.68 -37.46
N GLN A 75 20.04 -15.26 -36.48
CA GLN A 75 20.45 -16.66 -36.52
C GLN A 75 19.32 -17.60 -36.07
N TYR A 76 19.17 -18.72 -36.78
CA TYR A 76 18.33 -19.83 -36.31
C TYR A 76 19.10 -20.60 -35.23
N VAL A 77 18.53 -20.67 -34.03
CA VAL A 77 19.17 -21.28 -32.87
C VAL A 77 18.26 -22.32 -32.23
N VAL A 78 18.86 -23.38 -31.69
CA VAL A 78 18.16 -24.37 -30.87
C VAL A 78 18.49 -24.08 -29.41
N VAL A 79 17.49 -23.70 -28.63
CA VAL A 79 17.64 -23.39 -27.21
C VAL A 79 17.31 -24.64 -26.39
N VAL A 80 18.30 -25.18 -25.69
CA VAL A 80 18.11 -26.30 -24.77
C VAL A 80 17.99 -25.74 -23.35
N LEU A 81 16.79 -25.77 -22.79
CA LEU A 81 16.52 -25.33 -21.43
C LEU A 81 16.77 -26.47 -20.44
N ARG A 82 17.42 -26.18 -19.31
CA ARG A 82 17.59 -27.12 -18.20
C ARG A 82 16.42 -26.97 -17.24
N GLU A 83 15.90 -28.11 -16.76
CA GLU A 83 14.90 -28.15 -15.68
C GLU A 83 13.70 -27.23 -15.91
N CYS A 84 13.04 -27.36 -17.05
CA CYS A 84 11.72 -26.78 -17.16
C CYS A 84 10.79 -27.50 -16.16
N SER A 85 9.88 -26.77 -15.55
CA SER A 85 8.66 -27.33 -14.96
C SER A 85 7.55 -26.41 -15.46
N PHE A 86 6.66 -26.95 -16.30
CA PHE A 86 5.56 -26.17 -16.85
C PHE A 86 4.33 -26.51 -16.01
N LYS A 87 3.87 -25.56 -15.19
CA LYS A 87 2.52 -25.67 -14.63
C LYS A 87 1.56 -25.47 -15.80
N GLY A 88 1.01 -26.58 -16.30
CA GLY A 88 0.10 -26.61 -17.44
C GLY A 88 -1.14 -25.74 -17.24
N MET A 89 -1.90 -25.60 -18.32
CA MET A 89 -3.24 -25.00 -18.35
C MET A 89 -4.32 -25.84 -17.62
N GLY A 90 -3.95 -26.93 -16.95
CA GLY A 90 -4.86 -27.77 -16.16
C GLY A 90 -4.82 -27.43 -14.68
N GLY A 91 -5.96 -27.52 -14.00
CA GLY A 91 -6.18 -27.16 -12.60
C GLY A 91 -5.28 -27.84 -11.55
N GLU A 92 -5.58 -27.51 -10.30
CA GLU A 92 -4.67 -27.31 -9.16
C GLU A 92 -3.63 -28.38 -8.76
N ASP A 93 -3.66 -29.63 -9.23
CA ASP A 93 -2.85 -30.69 -8.61
C ASP A 93 -2.02 -31.56 -9.56
N GLN A 94 -1.85 -31.19 -10.82
CA GLN A 94 -0.97 -31.93 -11.73
C GLN A 94 0.24 -31.08 -12.12
N THR A 95 1.40 -31.41 -11.54
CA THR A 95 2.69 -31.20 -12.17
C THR A 95 2.73 -32.02 -13.47
N THR A 96 2.04 -31.54 -14.49
CA THR A 96 2.13 -32.09 -15.85
C THR A 96 3.57 -31.97 -16.30
N ASN A 97 4.10 -33.02 -16.92
CA ASN A 97 5.46 -33.00 -17.44
C ASN A 97 5.61 -31.79 -18.37
N THR A 98 6.76 -31.12 -18.35
CA THR A 98 7.07 -29.95 -19.21
C THR A 98 6.68 -30.09 -20.66
N LEU A 99 6.83 -31.31 -21.18
CA LEU A 99 6.46 -31.68 -22.53
C LEU A 99 4.97 -31.49 -22.79
N GLU A 100 4.10 -31.89 -21.86
CA GLU A 100 2.63 -31.78 -21.99
C GLU A 100 2.18 -30.32 -22.01
N GLY A 101 2.80 -29.48 -21.17
CA GLY A 101 2.55 -28.04 -21.14
C GLY A 101 2.92 -27.35 -22.46
N VAL A 102 4.11 -27.66 -23.00
CA VAL A 102 4.58 -27.12 -24.28
C VAL A 102 3.76 -27.67 -25.45
N MET A 103 3.44 -28.97 -25.45
CA MET A 103 2.60 -29.59 -26.47
C MET A 103 1.18 -29.02 -26.45
N GLY A 104 0.63 -28.68 -25.27
CA GLY A 104 -0.64 -28.00 -25.13
C GLY A 104 -0.65 -26.59 -25.75
N LEU A 105 0.44 -25.83 -25.59
CA LEU A 105 0.61 -24.54 -26.26
C LEU A 105 0.66 -24.69 -27.79
N TYR A 106 1.40 -25.68 -28.28
CA TYR A 106 1.46 -26.01 -29.71
C TYR A 106 0.10 -26.43 -30.27
N ALA A 107 -0.65 -27.28 -29.55
CA ALA A 107 -1.98 -27.72 -29.93
C ALA A 107 -2.97 -26.55 -30.02
N ASN A 108 -2.86 -25.58 -29.11
CA ASN A 108 -3.68 -24.37 -29.09
C ASN A 108 -3.17 -23.25 -30.03
N GLN A 109 -2.13 -23.52 -30.85
CA GLN A 109 -1.49 -22.54 -31.73
C GLN A 109 -1.06 -21.25 -31.00
N ALA A 110 -0.76 -21.34 -29.70
CA ALA A 110 -0.33 -20.20 -28.91
C ALA A 110 1.14 -19.87 -29.22
N PRO A 111 1.48 -18.60 -29.52
CA PRO A 111 2.85 -18.23 -29.82
C PRO A 111 3.73 -18.39 -28.57
N VAL A 112 4.84 -19.11 -28.70
CA VAL A 112 5.86 -19.25 -27.64
C VAL A 112 6.98 -18.26 -27.91
N THR A 113 7.19 -17.32 -26.99
CA THR A 113 8.26 -16.32 -27.06
C THR A 113 9.24 -16.51 -25.91
N CYS A 114 10.53 -16.56 -26.21
CA CYS A 114 11.60 -16.67 -25.21
C CYS A 114 12.38 -15.35 -25.13
N PHE A 115 12.69 -14.91 -23.91
CA PHE A 115 13.45 -13.67 -23.66
C PHE A 115 14.71 -13.99 -22.86
N GLY A 116 15.84 -13.40 -23.26
CA GLY A 116 17.05 -13.41 -22.45
C GLY A 116 16.90 -12.42 -21.30
N LEU A 117 17.21 -12.86 -20.07
CA LEU A 117 17.15 -12.01 -18.89
C LEU A 117 18.48 -11.29 -18.69
N LEU A 118 18.40 -10.02 -18.28
CA LEU A 118 19.60 -9.30 -17.90
C LEU A 118 20.11 -9.76 -16.54
N ARG A 119 21.38 -9.44 -16.26
CA ARG A 119 22.00 -9.75 -14.97
C ARG A 119 21.17 -9.17 -13.84
N HIS A 120 20.86 -10.01 -12.84
CA HIS A 120 20.06 -9.67 -11.66
C HIS A 120 18.55 -9.48 -11.85
N GLU A 121 17.99 -9.63 -13.06
CA GLU A 121 16.53 -9.54 -13.26
C GLU A 121 15.74 -10.72 -12.68
N THR A 122 16.40 -11.81 -12.32
CA THR A 122 15.78 -12.93 -11.60
C THR A 122 15.52 -12.60 -10.12
N LYS A 123 16.17 -11.57 -9.58
CA LYS A 123 16.07 -11.23 -8.16
C LYS A 123 14.79 -10.45 -7.88
N MET A 124 14.18 -10.69 -6.73
CA MET A 124 13.01 -9.94 -6.26
C MET A 124 13.44 -8.64 -5.59
N SER A 125 12.77 -7.53 -5.91
CA SER A 125 12.99 -6.24 -5.27
C SER A 125 11.70 -5.41 -5.25
N LEU A 126 11.75 -4.26 -4.57
CA LEU A 126 10.65 -3.31 -4.58
C LEU A 126 10.66 -2.52 -5.90
N CYS A 127 9.76 -2.88 -6.80
CA CYS A 127 9.58 -2.25 -8.09
C CYS A 127 8.52 -1.14 -8.01
N HIS A 128 8.73 -0.09 -8.81
CA HIS A 128 7.83 1.06 -8.85
C HIS A 128 7.38 1.33 -10.28
N PHE A 129 6.09 1.61 -10.46
CA PHE A 129 5.50 1.85 -11.77
C PHE A 129 4.77 3.19 -11.74
N ARG A 130 5.19 4.14 -12.57
CA ARG A 130 4.49 5.41 -12.74
C ARG A 130 3.36 5.22 -13.73
N VAL A 131 2.13 5.44 -13.29
CA VAL A 131 0.94 5.01 -14.02
C VAL A 131 -0.08 6.14 -14.11
N LYS A 132 -0.84 6.12 -15.19
CA LYS A 132 -2.04 6.93 -15.39
C LYS A 132 -3.20 6.01 -15.69
N ARG A 133 -4.37 6.33 -15.13
CA ARG A 133 -5.60 5.62 -15.41
C ARG A 133 -5.93 5.72 -16.90
N HIS A 134 -6.32 4.61 -17.50
CA HIS A 134 -6.69 4.54 -18.89
C HIS A 134 -8.12 5.09 -19.05
N PRO A 135 -8.39 5.95 -20.05
CA PRO A 135 -9.69 6.61 -20.19
C PRO A 135 -10.86 5.64 -20.46
N VAL A 136 -10.57 4.45 -21.01
CA VAL A 136 -11.59 3.39 -21.21
C VAL A 136 -12.07 2.77 -19.89
N PHE A 137 -11.29 2.94 -18.81
CA PHE A 137 -11.64 2.45 -17.49
C PHE A 137 -12.24 3.58 -16.65
N SER A 138 -13.38 4.10 -17.07
CA SER A 138 -14.19 5.09 -16.35
C SER A 138 -15.57 4.51 -16.07
N ALA A 139 -16.17 4.88 -14.95
CA ALA A 139 -17.56 4.51 -14.68
C ALA A 139 -18.48 5.10 -15.77
N PRO A 140 -19.53 4.38 -16.21
CA PRO A 140 -20.53 4.95 -17.11
C PRO A 140 -21.21 6.13 -16.41
N VAL A 141 -21.43 7.18 -17.18
CA VAL A 141 -21.94 8.46 -16.73
C VAL A 141 -23.30 8.69 -17.38
N ASP A 142 -24.26 9.23 -16.64
CA ASP A 142 -25.56 9.65 -17.15
C ASP A 142 -25.43 10.91 -18.05
N GLU A 143 -26.54 11.33 -18.66
CA GLU A 143 -26.58 12.52 -19.53
C GLU A 143 -26.20 13.82 -18.79
N GLU A 144 -26.25 13.80 -17.46
CA GLU A 144 -26.02 14.95 -16.57
C GLU A 144 -24.58 15.00 -16.02
N GLY A 145 -23.76 13.98 -16.32
CA GLY A 145 -22.36 13.93 -15.89
C GLY A 145 -22.13 13.22 -14.55
N ASN A 146 -23.16 12.59 -13.98
CA ASN A 146 -23.07 11.80 -12.75
C ASN A 146 -22.87 10.30 -13.06
N PRO A 147 -22.05 9.59 -12.29
CA PRO A 147 -21.88 8.15 -12.46
C PRO A 147 -23.21 7.41 -12.20
N LEU A 148 -23.51 6.40 -13.02
CA LEU A 148 -24.71 5.58 -12.83
C LEU A 148 -24.68 4.90 -11.43
N PRO A 149 -25.82 4.86 -10.72
CA PRO A 149 -25.94 4.12 -9.48
C PRO A 149 -25.55 2.64 -9.69
N ASP A 150 -25.00 2.02 -8.65
CA ASP A 150 -24.50 0.63 -8.62
C ASP A 150 -23.21 0.33 -9.41
N THR A 151 -22.77 1.21 -10.31
CA THR A 151 -21.58 0.95 -11.15
C THR A 151 -20.27 1.49 -10.55
N GLU A 152 -20.34 2.39 -9.56
CA GLU A 152 -19.15 3.05 -8.99
C GLU A 152 -18.14 2.07 -8.37
N ASN A 153 -18.62 1.01 -7.73
CA ASN A 153 -17.75 0.06 -7.01
C ASN A 153 -16.90 -0.79 -7.94
N GLU A 154 -17.40 -1.11 -9.14
CA GLU A 154 -16.68 -1.95 -10.12
C GLU A 154 -15.45 -1.21 -10.69
N TYR A 155 -15.61 0.08 -10.96
CA TYR A 155 -14.55 0.94 -11.53
C TYR A 155 -13.66 1.57 -10.45
N LEU A 156 -13.95 1.32 -9.17
CA LEU A 156 -13.09 1.73 -8.08
C LEU A 156 -11.89 0.79 -7.95
N ILE A 157 -10.72 1.39 -7.71
CA ILE A 157 -9.49 0.66 -7.40
C ILE A 157 -8.94 1.23 -6.11
N LYS A 158 -8.86 0.38 -5.10
CA LYS A 158 -8.29 0.69 -3.81
C LYS A 158 -6.81 0.31 -3.78
N SER A 159 -6.06 0.95 -2.91
CA SER A 159 -4.67 0.55 -2.67
C SER A 159 -4.64 -0.80 -1.97
N GLY A 160 -3.83 -1.72 -2.49
CA GLY A 160 -3.82 -3.11 -2.05
C GLY A 160 -4.80 -4.01 -2.81
N ASP A 161 -5.59 -3.49 -3.76
CA ASP A 161 -6.38 -4.36 -4.62
C ASP A 161 -5.47 -5.20 -5.53
N PRO A 162 -5.85 -6.45 -5.84
CA PRO A 162 -5.11 -7.30 -6.74
C PRO A 162 -5.15 -6.75 -8.16
N LEU A 163 -3.97 -6.53 -8.71
CA LEU A 163 -3.78 -6.01 -10.05
C LEU A 163 -2.78 -6.87 -10.80
N VAL A 164 -3.09 -7.17 -12.05
CA VAL A 164 -2.18 -7.87 -12.94
C VAL A 164 -1.30 -6.84 -13.64
N ILE A 165 -0.03 -6.80 -13.27
CA ILE A 165 0.95 -5.86 -13.79
C ILE A 165 1.76 -6.57 -14.88
N GLN A 166 1.59 -6.12 -16.11
CA GLN A 166 2.46 -6.49 -17.22
C GLN A 166 3.51 -5.40 -17.39
N TYR A 167 4.79 -5.74 -17.26
CA TYR A 167 5.90 -4.82 -17.44
C TYR A 167 6.95 -5.44 -18.35
N GLY A 168 7.17 -4.81 -19.50
CA GLY A 168 7.96 -5.41 -20.57
C GLY A 168 7.32 -6.72 -21.04
N PHE A 169 8.07 -7.81 -20.96
CA PHE A 169 7.59 -9.16 -21.29
C PHE A 169 7.06 -9.94 -20.07
N ARG A 170 7.20 -9.41 -18.85
CA ARG A 170 6.80 -10.10 -17.63
C ARG A 170 5.37 -9.74 -17.26
N ARG A 171 4.68 -10.69 -16.64
CA ARG A 171 3.34 -10.51 -16.09
C ARG A 171 3.27 -11.11 -14.71
N VAL A 172 2.78 -10.33 -13.76
CA VAL A 172 2.66 -10.74 -12.35
C VAL A 172 1.32 -10.31 -11.80
N LEU A 173 0.73 -11.13 -10.93
CA LEU A 173 -0.36 -10.71 -10.06
C LEU A 173 0.26 -10.13 -8.80
N ALA A 174 -0.08 -8.90 -8.45
CA ALA A 174 0.47 -8.23 -7.28
C ALA A 174 -0.60 -7.38 -6.60
N PHE A 175 -0.36 -7.03 -5.33
CA PHE A 175 -1.24 -6.20 -4.51
C PHE A 175 -0.52 -4.87 -4.22
N PRO A 176 -0.40 -3.97 -5.23
CA PRO A 176 0.44 -2.80 -5.13
C PRO A 176 -0.11 -1.77 -4.14
N THR A 177 0.80 -1.12 -3.42
CA THR A 177 0.47 0.11 -2.69
C THR A 177 0.53 1.31 -3.63
N ILE A 178 -0.51 2.14 -3.60
CA ILE A 178 -0.64 3.33 -4.44
C ILE A 178 -0.08 4.54 -3.70
N SER A 179 0.75 5.32 -4.39
CA SER A 179 1.37 6.54 -3.84
C SER A 179 1.34 7.69 -4.82
N GLU A 180 1.42 8.92 -4.32
CA GLU A 180 1.59 10.11 -5.15
C GLU A 180 2.93 10.06 -5.90
N HIS A 181 2.94 10.56 -7.14
CA HIS A 181 4.18 10.76 -7.87
C HIS A 181 4.93 11.98 -7.32
N LEU A 182 6.19 11.76 -6.96
CA LEU A 182 7.08 12.82 -6.48
C LEU A 182 7.72 13.54 -7.66
N SER A 183 7.36 14.81 -7.86
CA SER A 183 7.99 15.68 -8.87
C SER A 183 9.25 16.37 -8.35
N ASP A 184 9.30 16.69 -7.05
CA ASP A 184 10.44 17.37 -6.43
C ASP A 184 11.46 16.33 -5.94
N PRO A 185 12.72 16.35 -6.44
CA PRO A 185 13.77 15.43 -6.00
C PRO A 185 14.18 15.61 -4.53
N LYS A 186 13.84 16.74 -3.89
CA LYS A 186 14.12 16.97 -2.46
C LYS A 186 13.13 16.28 -1.53
N GLN A 187 12.01 15.78 -2.07
CA GLN A 187 10.97 15.14 -1.27
C GLN A 187 11.17 13.63 -1.28
N ASP A 188 11.57 13.06 -0.14
CA ASP A 188 11.78 11.61 -0.02
C ASP A 188 10.48 10.83 0.25
N LYS A 189 9.47 11.52 0.77
CA LYS A 189 8.25 10.94 1.35
C LYS A 189 7.10 11.03 0.37
N ALA A 190 6.62 9.90 -0.12
CA ALA A 190 5.43 9.80 -0.95
C ALA A 190 4.19 9.54 -0.09
N LYS A 191 3.14 10.33 -0.29
CA LYS A 191 1.87 10.10 0.41
C LYS A 191 1.14 8.93 -0.24
N MET A 192 0.64 8.01 0.57
CA MET A 192 -0.23 6.92 0.12
C MET A 192 -1.58 7.47 -0.31
N VAL A 193 -2.11 6.99 -1.43
CA VAL A 193 -3.44 7.33 -1.91
C VAL A 193 -4.33 6.11 -1.74
N ARG A 194 -5.53 6.28 -1.16
CA ARG A 194 -6.44 5.16 -0.91
C ARG A 194 -7.12 4.64 -2.17
N PHE A 195 -7.38 5.53 -3.14
CA PHE A 195 -8.13 5.22 -4.36
C PHE A 195 -7.40 5.74 -5.60
N PHE A 196 -7.49 5.01 -6.71
CA PHE A 196 -6.95 5.45 -7.99
C PHE A 196 -7.93 6.39 -8.71
N HIS A 197 -7.81 7.69 -8.42
CA HIS A 197 -8.60 8.73 -9.09
C HIS A 197 -8.12 9.01 -10.53
N GLU A 198 -9.06 9.43 -11.36
CA GLU A 198 -8.81 9.83 -12.75
C GLU A 198 -7.95 11.11 -12.83
N GLY A 199 -7.20 11.25 -13.93
CA GLY A 199 -6.33 12.41 -14.18
C GLY A 199 -5.07 12.50 -13.31
N MET A 200 -4.93 11.69 -12.27
CA MET A 200 -3.76 11.70 -11.39
C MET A 200 -2.60 10.85 -11.94
N ASN A 201 -1.38 11.38 -11.79
CA ASN A 201 -0.14 10.60 -11.95
C ASN A 201 0.18 9.91 -10.64
N LEU A 202 0.02 8.59 -10.58
CA LEU A 202 0.28 7.81 -9.39
C LEU A 202 1.47 6.87 -9.59
N VAL A 203 2.02 6.37 -8.49
CA VAL A 203 3.07 5.37 -8.50
C VAL A 203 2.61 4.14 -7.73
N LEU A 204 2.49 3.02 -8.43
CA LEU A 204 2.28 1.71 -7.84
C LEU A 204 3.60 1.14 -7.37
N SER A 205 3.62 0.58 -6.17
CA SER A 205 4.81 -0.06 -5.59
C SER A 205 4.45 -1.49 -5.19
N ALA A 206 5.18 -2.45 -5.73
CA ALA A 206 4.98 -3.88 -5.49
C ALA A 206 6.32 -4.62 -5.49
N VAL A 207 6.39 -5.75 -4.82
CA VAL A 207 7.57 -6.60 -4.79
C VAL A 207 7.56 -7.49 -6.03
N CYS A 208 8.42 -7.24 -7.00
CA CYS A 208 8.42 -7.97 -8.27
C CYS A 208 9.85 -8.33 -8.69
N PRO A 209 10.02 -9.29 -9.63
CA PRO A 209 11.31 -9.50 -10.28
C PRO A 209 11.82 -8.19 -10.89
N VAL A 210 13.07 -7.85 -10.62
CA VAL A 210 13.67 -6.58 -11.04
C VAL A 210 13.61 -6.43 -12.56
N ALA A 211 13.17 -5.27 -13.02
CA ALA A 211 13.38 -4.81 -14.39
C ALA A 211 14.37 -3.63 -14.36
N LEU A 212 15.52 -3.79 -15.01
CA LEU A 212 16.53 -2.73 -15.08
C LEU A 212 16.21 -1.72 -16.19
N THR A 213 15.63 -2.19 -17.28
CA THR A 213 15.37 -1.42 -18.51
C THR A 213 13.98 -0.79 -18.49
N ARG A 214 13.80 0.29 -17.72
CA ARG A 214 12.56 1.10 -17.55
C ARG A 214 11.41 0.72 -18.50
N PRO A 215 10.65 -0.36 -18.21
CA PRO A 215 9.79 -0.97 -19.21
C PRO A 215 8.47 -0.21 -19.35
N ASN A 216 7.79 -0.39 -20.48
CA ASN A 216 6.38 -0.01 -20.58
C ASN A 216 5.54 -0.93 -19.70
N VAL A 217 4.52 -0.36 -19.05
CA VAL A 217 3.69 -1.06 -18.07
C VAL A 217 2.22 -0.95 -18.46
N LEU A 218 1.54 -2.09 -18.45
CA LEU A 218 0.10 -2.22 -18.57
C LEU A 218 -0.45 -2.84 -17.29
N ILE A 219 -1.56 -2.33 -16.80
CA ILE A 219 -2.19 -2.81 -15.57
C ILE A 219 -3.59 -3.25 -15.90
N PHE A 220 -3.92 -4.46 -15.48
CA PHE A 220 -5.23 -5.06 -15.67
C PHE A 220 -5.85 -5.37 -14.31
N LYS A 221 -7.16 -5.19 -14.21
CA LYS A 221 -7.96 -5.73 -13.09
C LYS A 221 -8.51 -7.09 -13.54
N PRO A 222 -8.34 -8.16 -12.74
CA PRO A 222 -9.05 -9.41 -12.99
C PRO A 222 -10.55 -9.16 -12.85
N VAL A 223 -11.34 -9.73 -13.75
CA VAL A 223 -12.81 -9.62 -13.73
C VAL A 223 -13.37 -11.00 -13.46
N ASP A 224 -14.17 -11.12 -12.41
CA ASP A 224 -14.90 -12.34 -12.13
C ASP A 224 -16.04 -12.47 -13.16
N PRO A 225 -16.13 -13.59 -13.90
CA PRO A 225 -17.13 -13.78 -14.95
C PRO A 225 -18.57 -13.75 -14.41
N GLU A 226 -18.77 -14.06 -13.12
CA GLU A 226 -20.07 -13.98 -12.46
C GLU A 226 -20.53 -12.54 -12.17
N GLN A 227 -19.60 -11.62 -11.91
CA GLN A 227 -19.91 -10.23 -11.57
C GLN A 227 -20.13 -9.36 -12.82
N CYS A 228 -19.58 -9.74 -13.97
CA CYS A 228 -19.69 -8.99 -15.22
C CYS A 228 -19.98 -9.88 -16.43
N PRO A 229 -21.25 -10.26 -16.66
CA PRO A 229 -21.64 -11.08 -17.81
C PRO A 229 -21.38 -10.40 -19.17
N GLU A 230 -21.29 -9.06 -19.22
CA GLU A 230 -20.93 -8.30 -20.43
C GLU A 230 -19.47 -8.49 -20.86
N ALA A 231 -18.59 -8.91 -19.94
CA ALA A 231 -17.18 -9.20 -20.21
C ALA A 231 -16.92 -10.69 -20.52
N ALA A 232 -17.96 -11.44 -20.90
CA ALA A 232 -17.89 -12.86 -21.27
C ALA A 232 -16.95 -13.09 -22.48
N GLY A 233 -15.66 -13.23 -22.18
CA GLY A 233 -14.60 -13.45 -23.17
C GLY A 233 -13.27 -12.78 -22.82
N ALA A 234 -13.25 -11.77 -21.95
CA ALA A 234 -12.05 -11.05 -21.56
C ALA A 234 -11.87 -11.05 -20.03
N PRO A 235 -11.10 -12.00 -19.46
CA PRO A 235 -10.95 -12.14 -18.00
C PRO A 235 -10.16 -10.99 -17.34
N LEU A 236 -9.73 -10.00 -18.13
CA LEU A 236 -8.75 -8.98 -17.74
C LEU A 236 -9.15 -7.65 -18.37
N ARG A 237 -9.42 -6.66 -17.52
CA ARG A 237 -9.81 -5.32 -17.97
C ARG A 237 -8.65 -4.36 -17.84
N LEU A 238 -8.28 -3.68 -18.92
CA LEU A 238 -7.20 -2.67 -18.89
C LEU A 238 -7.62 -1.49 -18.03
N VAL A 239 -6.83 -1.20 -17.01
CA VAL A 239 -7.08 -0.17 -16.00
C VAL A 239 -6.20 1.05 -16.19
N ALA A 240 -4.90 0.82 -16.39
CA ALA A 240 -3.90 1.87 -16.40
C ALA A 240 -2.73 1.51 -17.28
N THR A 241 -2.09 2.55 -17.78
CA THR A 241 -0.89 2.48 -18.60
C THR A 241 0.21 3.32 -17.98
N GLY A 242 1.45 2.89 -18.10
CA GLY A 242 2.55 3.54 -17.41
C GLY A 242 3.93 3.12 -17.87
N THR A 243 4.90 3.54 -17.08
CA THR A 243 6.33 3.28 -17.29
C THR A 243 6.97 2.84 -15.98
N GLY A 244 7.87 1.87 -16.05
CA GLY A 244 8.67 1.43 -14.92
C GLY A 244 9.62 2.53 -14.46
N LEU A 245 9.69 2.71 -13.15
CA LEU A 245 10.69 3.51 -12.48
C LEU A 245 11.80 2.59 -11.97
N PRO A 246 13.01 3.13 -11.71
CA PRO A 246 14.08 2.34 -11.11
C PRO A 246 13.63 1.70 -9.79
N PRO A 247 14.00 0.44 -9.52
CA PRO A 247 13.66 -0.23 -8.27
C PRO A 247 14.31 0.49 -7.08
N ASN A 248 13.56 0.66 -5.99
CA ASN A 248 14.05 1.35 -4.80
C ASN A 248 13.38 0.82 -3.52
N VAL A 249 14.09 -0.02 -2.77
CA VAL A 249 13.61 -0.60 -1.51
C VAL A 249 13.42 0.46 -0.41
N ASP A 250 14.14 1.57 -0.49
CA ASP A 250 14.17 2.59 0.56
C ASP A 250 13.07 3.66 0.37
N LYS A 251 12.24 3.55 -0.69
CA LYS A 251 11.15 4.50 -0.94
C LYS A 251 10.18 4.56 0.26
N LEU A 252 9.93 5.78 0.74
CA LEU A 252 9.03 6.02 1.86
C LEU A 252 7.61 6.25 1.38
N ILE A 253 6.74 5.27 1.59
CA ILE A 253 5.29 5.39 1.36
C ILE A 253 4.62 5.62 2.73
N ILE A 254 3.88 6.72 2.85
CA ILE A 254 3.33 7.16 4.13
C ILE A 254 1.82 7.29 4.05
N LYS A 255 1.13 6.52 4.88
CA LYS A 255 -0.30 6.63 5.12
C LYS A 255 -0.59 7.80 6.05
N ARG A 256 -1.54 8.64 5.64
CA ARG A 256 -2.05 9.77 6.43
C ARG A 256 -3.40 9.42 7.03
N VAL A 257 -3.61 9.81 8.28
CA VAL A 257 -4.91 9.84 8.94
C VAL A 257 -5.13 11.26 9.47
N VAL A 258 -6.34 11.77 9.31
CA VAL A 258 -6.73 13.09 9.80
C VAL A 258 -7.82 12.91 10.85
N LEU A 259 -7.53 13.30 12.08
CA LEU A 259 -8.53 13.37 13.15
C LEU A 259 -9.18 14.74 13.12
N THR A 260 -10.50 14.77 13.05
CA THR A 260 -11.29 16.01 12.94
C THR A 260 -11.89 16.40 14.28
N GLY A 261 -12.01 17.70 14.51
CA GLY A 261 -12.67 18.26 15.68
C GLY A 261 -13.32 19.60 15.35
N TYR A 262 -14.37 19.92 16.10
CA TYR A 262 -15.20 21.09 15.85
C TYR A 262 -15.04 22.12 16.96
N PRO A 263 -14.81 23.41 16.63
CA PRO A 263 -14.73 24.46 17.64
C PRO A 263 -16.10 24.72 18.26
N LEU A 264 -16.21 24.45 19.56
CA LEU A 264 -17.40 24.74 20.36
C LEU A 264 -17.51 26.24 20.66
N LYS A 265 -16.40 26.84 21.11
CA LYS A 265 -16.31 28.26 21.48
C LYS A 265 -15.00 28.82 20.97
N VAL A 266 -15.04 30.03 20.42
CA VAL A 266 -13.84 30.76 19.98
C VAL A 266 -13.75 32.07 20.75
N SER A 267 -12.56 32.41 21.23
CA SER A 267 -12.24 33.68 21.87
C SER A 267 -10.90 34.19 21.36
N LYS A 268 -10.94 35.26 20.56
CA LYS A 268 -9.76 35.81 19.85
C LYS A 268 -9.03 34.70 19.10
N ILE A 269 -7.86 34.28 19.58
CA ILE A 269 -6.99 33.24 18.98
C ILE A 269 -7.10 31.88 19.67
N THR A 270 -7.92 31.77 20.71
CA THR A 270 -8.10 30.55 21.49
C THR A 270 -9.42 29.90 21.14
N ALA A 271 -9.43 28.59 20.92
CA ALA A 271 -10.66 27.84 20.68
C ALA A 271 -10.77 26.63 21.61
N TRP A 272 -12.00 26.30 21.98
CA TRP A 272 -12.35 25.05 22.64
C TRP A 272 -12.87 24.09 21.58
N VAL A 273 -12.22 22.95 21.41
CA VAL A 273 -12.51 21.97 20.35
C VAL A 273 -13.09 20.71 20.98
N ARG A 274 -14.19 20.23 20.41
CA ARG A 274 -14.89 18.99 20.80
C ARG A 274 -14.83 17.94 19.69
N TYR A 275 -15.12 16.69 20.05
CA TYR A 275 -15.19 15.53 19.14
C TYR A 275 -13.90 15.16 18.40
N MET A 276 -12.76 15.73 18.79
CA MET A 276 -11.45 15.26 18.30
C MET A 276 -10.94 14.08 19.11
N PHE A 277 -11.11 14.12 20.42
CA PHE A 277 -10.75 13.06 21.36
C PHE A 277 -11.91 12.88 22.35
N PHE A 278 -11.97 11.72 23.00
CA PHE A 278 -12.92 11.44 24.08
C PHE A 278 -12.25 11.32 25.45
N ASN A 279 -10.94 11.00 25.46
CA ASN A 279 -10.16 10.82 26.68
C ASN A 279 -9.19 11.99 26.96
N ARG A 280 -9.04 12.34 28.24
CA ARG A 280 -8.06 13.36 28.69
C ARG A 280 -6.61 12.95 28.46
N THR A 281 -6.31 11.65 28.57
CA THR A 281 -4.98 11.08 28.38
C THR A 281 -4.52 11.24 26.93
N ASP A 282 -5.40 10.97 25.96
CA ASP A 282 -5.12 11.12 24.53
C ASP A 282 -4.77 12.58 24.18
N ILE A 283 -5.50 13.56 24.73
CA ILE A 283 -5.19 14.99 24.52
C ILE A 283 -3.77 15.33 24.99
N LYS A 284 -3.35 14.78 26.14
CA LYS A 284 -1.99 15.00 26.66
C LYS A 284 -0.94 14.35 25.77
N TRP A 285 -1.21 13.14 25.28
CA TRP A 285 -0.31 12.40 24.39
C TRP A 285 -0.07 13.14 23.07
N TYR A 286 -1.14 13.63 22.44
CA TYR A 286 -1.08 14.32 21.16
C TYR A 286 -0.80 15.82 21.26
N ARG A 287 -0.58 16.34 22.47
CA ARG A 287 -0.27 17.76 22.72
C ARG A 287 0.91 18.32 21.91
N PRO A 288 2.01 17.58 21.66
CA PRO A 288 3.15 18.09 20.89
C PRO A 288 2.87 18.28 19.39
N ILE A 289 1.76 17.74 18.86
CA ILE A 289 1.47 17.77 17.43
C ILE A 289 0.75 19.08 17.07
N GLU A 290 1.18 19.65 15.94
CA GLU A 290 0.56 20.85 15.38
C GLU A 290 -0.84 20.56 14.80
N LEU A 291 -1.80 21.42 15.16
CA LEU A 291 -3.14 21.43 14.62
C LEU A 291 -3.20 22.30 13.37
N GLN A 292 -3.98 21.88 12.39
CA GLN A 292 -4.27 22.65 11.19
C GLN A 292 -5.77 22.73 10.97
N THR A 293 -6.26 23.70 10.23
CA THR A 293 -7.70 23.89 9.98
C THR A 293 -7.99 23.89 8.49
N LYS A 294 -9.25 23.68 8.09
CA LYS A 294 -9.61 23.66 6.66
C LYS A 294 -9.37 25.03 6.03
N TYR A 295 -9.53 26.12 6.79
CA TYR A 295 -9.18 27.48 6.35
C TYR A 295 -7.71 27.88 6.53
N GLY A 296 -6.81 26.91 6.74
CA GLY A 296 -5.36 27.14 6.70
C GLY A 296 -4.77 27.86 7.91
N ARG A 297 -5.46 27.88 9.05
CA ARG A 297 -4.91 28.29 10.35
C ARG A 297 -4.10 27.17 10.98
N THR A 298 -3.07 27.54 11.72
CA THR A 298 -2.20 26.61 12.44
C THR A 298 -2.26 26.87 13.94
N GLY A 299 -2.10 25.83 14.75
CA GLY A 299 -2.24 25.96 16.21
C GLY A 299 -1.66 24.79 16.98
N HIS A 300 -1.76 24.87 18.31
CA HIS A 300 -1.30 23.83 19.23
C HIS A 300 -2.29 23.62 20.37
N ILE A 301 -2.30 22.40 20.92
CA ILE A 301 -3.09 22.06 22.08
C ILE A 301 -2.45 22.70 23.32
N THR A 302 -3.22 23.52 24.04
CA THR A 302 -2.75 24.17 25.27
C THR A 302 -2.99 23.30 26.48
N GLN A 303 -4.24 22.86 26.69
CA GLN A 303 -4.63 22.04 27.83
C GLN A 303 -5.90 21.22 27.54
N PRO A 304 -6.04 20.02 28.13
CA PRO A 304 -7.33 19.34 28.20
C PRO A 304 -8.28 20.05 29.17
N VAL A 305 -9.57 20.02 28.87
CA VAL A 305 -10.64 20.62 29.69
C VAL A 305 -11.63 19.52 30.07
N GLY A 306 -11.82 19.29 31.38
CA GLY A 306 -12.71 18.25 31.88
C GLY A 306 -12.21 16.83 31.61
N LEU A 307 -13.15 15.87 31.59
CA LEU A 307 -12.87 14.44 31.41
C LEU A 307 -13.27 13.91 30.02
N HIS A 308 -14.24 14.54 29.35
CA HIS A 308 -14.86 14.06 28.10
C HIS A 308 -14.18 14.56 26.82
N GLY A 309 -12.85 14.68 26.83
CA GLY A 309 -12.11 14.93 25.59
C GLY A 309 -12.24 16.35 24.99
N LEU A 310 -12.82 17.31 25.73
CA LEU A 310 -12.79 18.72 25.34
C LEU A 310 -11.35 19.25 25.49
N LEU A 311 -10.84 19.93 24.46
CA LEU A 311 -9.49 20.51 24.49
C LEU A 311 -9.53 22.01 24.23
N LYS A 312 -8.57 22.73 24.81
CA LYS A 312 -8.32 24.14 24.53
C LYS A 312 -7.09 24.24 23.64
N ALA A 313 -7.23 24.89 22.49
CA ALA A 313 -6.16 25.11 21.52
C ALA A 313 -5.94 26.60 21.28
N ARG A 314 -4.69 26.96 20.97
CA ARG A 314 -4.29 28.32 20.58
C ARG A 314 -3.83 28.29 19.13
N PHE A 315 -4.37 29.19 18.31
CA PHE A 315 -4.07 29.33 16.90
C PHE A 315 -3.27 30.60 16.61
N ASP A 316 -2.69 30.67 15.42
CA ASP A 316 -1.99 31.84 14.87
C ASP A 316 -2.94 33.03 14.70
N LYS A 317 -4.16 32.77 14.20
CA LYS A 317 -5.19 33.77 13.90
C LYS A 317 -6.55 33.34 14.46
N PRO A 318 -7.52 34.27 14.57
CA PRO A 318 -8.88 33.94 14.97
C PRO A 318 -9.51 32.89 14.06
N LEU A 319 -10.21 31.95 14.69
CA LEU A 319 -10.87 30.82 14.04
C LEU A 319 -12.34 31.14 13.75
N HIS A 320 -12.88 30.66 12.63
CA HIS A 320 -14.32 30.71 12.37
C HIS A 320 -15.04 29.58 13.11
N GLN A 321 -16.27 29.80 13.60
CA GLN A 321 -17.00 28.76 14.34
C GLN A 321 -17.43 27.58 13.46
N GLY A 322 -17.59 27.81 12.16
CA GLY A 322 -17.80 26.76 11.16
C GLY A 322 -16.51 26.14 10.59
N ASP A 323 -15.34 26.43 11.16
CA ASP A 323 -14.08 25.80 10.73
C ASP A 323 -13.95 24.38 11.33
N THR A 324 -13.20 23.52 10.68
CA THR A 324 -12.87 22.18 11.18
C THR A 324 -11.39 22.13 11.54
N VAL A 325 -11.11 21.80 12.79
CA VAL A 325 -9.76 21.58 13.29
C VAL A 325 -9.35 20.15 12.97
N MET A 326 -8.13 19.99 12.46
CA MET A 326 -7.57 18.74 11.98
C MET A 326 -6.23 18.47 12.67
N LEU A 327 -6.03 17.24 13.12
CA LEU A 327 -4.75 16.72 13.56
C LEU A 327 -4.28 15.64 12.58
N LYS A 328 -3.11 15.84 11.98
CA LYS A 328 -2.58 14.95 10.94
C LYS A 328 -1.58 13.96 11.55
N LEU A 329 -1.90 12.68 11.41
CA LEU A 329 -1.06 11.56 11.83
C LEU A 329 -0.52 10.81 10.61
N TYR A 330 0.70 10.31 10.73
CA TYR A 330 1.40 9.63 9.65
C TYR A 330 1.96 8.28 10.12
N LYS A 331 1.84 7.25 9.29
CA LYS A 331 2.45 5.93 9.50
C LYS A 331 3.11 5.48 8.20
N ARG A 332 4.29 4.88 8.28
CA ARG A 332 4.93 4.25 7.12
C ARG A 332 4.19 2.96 6.76
N THR A 333 3.92 2.76 5.49
CA THR A 333 3.28 1.56 4.95
C THR A 333 4.19 0.88 3.96
N PHE A 334 4.12 -0.45 3.93
CA PHE A 334 4.92 -1.30 3.07
C PHE A 334 4.00 -2.06 2.13
N PRO A 335 4.32 -2.11 0.83
CA PRO A 335 3.76 -3.12 -0.06
C PRO A 335 3.94 -4.52 0.51
N ASP A 336 2.91 -5.35 0.39
CA ASP A 336 3.02 -6.71 0.88
C ASP A 336 4.01 -7.51 0.03
N ALA A 337 4.97 -8.13 0.70
CA ALA A 337 6.07 -8.84 0.06
C ALA A 337 5.71 -10.29 -0.33
N ALA A 338 4.71 -10.88 0.33
CA ALA A 338 4.23 -12.23 0.04
C ALA A 338 3.21 -12.27 -1.12
N SER A 339 2.61 -11.12 -1.44
CA SER A 339 1.49 -10.96 -2.36
C SER A 339 1.77 -11.17 -3.86
N THR A 340 3.03 -11.29 -4.28
CA THR A 340 3.33 -11.33 -5.73
C THR A 340 3.45 -12.76 -6.25
N LEU A 341 2.51 -13.12 -7.12
CA LEU A 341 2.44 -14.42 -7.75
C LEU A 341 2.85 -14.34 -9.23
N PRO A 342 3.63 -15.30 -9.75
CA PRO A 342 3.87 -15.40 -11.18
C PRO A 342 2.53 -15.62 -11.89
N PHE A 343 2.22 -14.81 -12.90
CA PHE A 343 0.95 -14.90 -13.61
C PHE A 343 1.00 -16.03 -14.66
N GLY A 344 0.14 -17.02 -14.52
CA GLY A 344 -0.08 -18.12 -15.47
C GLY A 344 -1.55 -18.23 -15.91
N VAL A 345 -1.86 -19.01 -16.94
CA VAL A 345 -3.26 -19.14 -17.42
C VAL A 345 -4.16 -19.80 -16.36
N SER A 346 -3.63 -20.75 -15.59
CA SER A 346 -4.29 -21.32 -14.41
C SER A 346 -4.45 -20.32 -13.26
N THR A 347 -3.76 -19.18 -13.30
CA THR A 347 -3.89 -18.14 -12.27
C THR A 347 -5.11 -17.27 -12.44
N LEU A 348 -5.96 -17.41 -13.47
CA LEU A 348 -7.22 -16.68 -13.54
C LEU A 348 -8.32 -17.34 -12.70
N GLU A 349 -8.43 -18.67 -12.76
CA GLU A 349 -9.30 -19.44 -11.85
C GLU A 349 -8.74 -19.43 -10.42
N ALA A 350 -7.41 -19.58 -10.28
CA ALA A 350 -6.74 -19.38 -9.00
C ALA A 350 -6.64 -17.90 -8.59
N CYS A 351 -6.94 -16.91 -9.45
CA CYS A 351 -7.01 -15.50 -9.05
C CYS A 351 -8.21 -15.33 -8.14
N GLY A 352 -9.38 -15.88 -8.51
CA GLY A 352 -10.56 -15.88 -7.64
C GLY A 352 -10.24 -16.50 -6.29
N ASN A 353 -9.78 -17.76 -6.27
CA ASN A 353 -9.48 -18.49 -5.03
C ASN A 353 -8.29 -17.94 -4.23
N ALA A 354 -7.21 -17.49 -4.88
CA ALA A 354 -6.06 -16.88 -4.19
C ALA A 354 -6.37 -15.45 -3.74
N MET A 355 -7.30 -14.76 -4.39
CA MET A 355 -7.82 -13.46 -3.93
C MET A 355 -8.71 -13.64 -2.71
N THR A 356 -9.63 -14.62 -2.69
CA THR A 356 -10.35 -14.97 -1.45
C THR A 356 -9.39 -15.43 -0.37
N ALA A 357 -8.51 -16.39 -0.64
CA ALA A 357 -7.56 -16.90 0.35
C ALA A 357 -6.54 -15.85 0.85
N TYR A 358 -6.15 -14.87 0.02
CA TYR A 358 -5.30 -13.76 0.46
C TYR A 358 -6.09 -12.73 1.26
N LEU A 359 -7.32 -12.41 0.85
CA LEU A 359 -8.20 -11.51 1.61
C LEU A 359 -8.56 -12.12 2.97
N ASP A 360 -8.89 -13.41 3.01
CA ASP A 360 -9.15 -14.19 4.22
C ASP A 360 -7.90 -14.23 5.11
N LYS A 361 -6.70 -14.51 4.55
CA LYS A 361 -5.44 -14.43 5.30
C LYS A 361 -5.10 -13.02 5.80
N GLU A 362 -5.43 -11.98 5.04
CA GLU A 362 -5.24 -10.60 5.51
C GLU A 362 -6.25 -10.24 6.61
N GLU A 363 -7.48 -10.74 6.55
CA GLU A 363 -8.47 -10.58 7.61
C GLU A 363 -8.06 -11.34 8.86
N ASP A 364 -7.65 -12.60 8.72
CA ASP A 364 -7.10 -13.44 9.78
C ASP A 364 -5.86 -12.79 10.42
N ALA A 365 -4.91 -12.29 9.62
CA ALA A 365 -3.73 -11.58 10.14
C ALA A 365 -4.08 -10.26 10.83
N ARG A 366 -5.12 -9.55 10.37
CA ARG A 366 -5.65 -8.35 11.04
C ARG A 366 -6.40 -8.71 12.34
N GLU A 367 -7.01 -9.88 12.41
CA GLU A 367 -7.65 -10.42 13.61
C GLU A 367 -6.62 -10.92 14.62
N GLU A 368 -5.57 -11.63 14.18
CA GLU A 368 -4.45 -12.05 15.01
C GLU A 368 -3.67 -10.85 15.57
N GLU A 369 -3.42 -9.81 14.78
CA GLU A 369 -2.78 -8.58 15.28
C GLU A 369 -3.70 -7.85 16.27
N ARG A 370 -5.03 -7.85 16.06
CA ARG A 370 -6.00 -7.36 17.05
C ARG A 370 -5.95 -8.17 18.34
N ALA A 371 -5.95 -9.49 18.24
CA ALA A 371 -5.86 -10.40 19.38
C ALA A 371 -4.53 -10.29 20.12
N ARG A 372 -3.42 -10.01 19.42
CA ARG A 372 -2.11 -9.77 20.01
C ARG A 372 -2.06 -8.44 20.78
N ILE A 373 -2.69 -7.40 20.25
CA ILE A 373 -2.84 -6.11 20.96
C ILE A 373 -3.67 -6.31 22.23
N GLU A 374 -4.79 -7.03 22.14
CA GLU A 374 -5.64 -7.38 23.31
C GLU A 374 -4.91 -8.30 24.31
N GLY A 375 -4.04 -9.20 23.84
CA GLY A 375 -3.20 -10.05 24.68
C GLY A 375 -2.15 -9.24 25.46
N GLN A 376 -1.50 -8.28 24.79
CA GLN A 376 -0.58 -7.35 25.47
C GLN A 376 -1.30 -6.46 26.49
N GLU A 377 -2.56 -6.10 26.27
CA GLU A 377 -3.39 -5.40 27.26
C GLU A 377 -3.64 -6.27 28.50
N LYS A 378 -3.98 -7.55 28.31
CA LYS A 378 -4.17 -8.47 29.44
C LYS A 378 -2.89 -8.66 30.25
N ASP A 379 -1.74 -8.83 29.60
CA ASP A 379 -0.46 -8.97 30.30
C ASP A 379 -0.06 -7.71 31.08
N ILE A 380 -0.35 -6.52 30.54
CA ILE A 380 -0.10 -5.24 31.24
C ILE A 380 -1.06 -5.05 32.42
N VAL A 381 -2.33 -5.43 32.25
CA VAL A 381 -3.34 -5.37 33.32
C VAL A 381 -3.01 -6.39 34.40
N ASP A 382 -2.58 -7.60 34.05
CA ASP A 382 -2.19 -8.64 35.02
C ASP A 382 -0.89 -8.26 35.76
N MET A 383 0.09 -7.65 35.08
CA MET A 383 1.27 -7.04 35.74
C MET A 383 0.88 -5.89 36.67
N ALA A 384 -0.09 -5.06 36.29
CA ALA A 384 -0.58 -3.99 37.15
C ALA A 384 -1.34 -4.53 38.37
N ILE A 385 -2.10 -5.62 38.21
CA ILE A 385 -2.82 -6.28 39.31
C ILE A 385 -1.85 -6.97 40.27
N THR A 386 -0.80 -7.64 39.77
CA THR A 386 0.25 -8.23 40.62
C THR A 386 1.09 -7.17 41.35
N ALA A 387 1.28 -5.98 40.77
CA ALA A 387 1.94 -4.86 41.44
C ALA A 387 1.05 -4.17 42.50
N TYR A 388 -0.26 -4.37 42.47
CA TYR A 388 -1.25 -3.75 43.37
C TYR A 388 -1.87 -4.69 44.40
N THR A 389 -1.43 -5.94 44.53
CA THR A 389 -1.77 -6.76 45.71
C THR A 389 -1.00 -6.25 46.93
N PRO A 390 -1.67 -5.68 47.94
CA PRO A 390 -0.99 -5.22 49.14
C PRO A 390 -0.56 -6.45 49.96
N PHE A 391 0.73 -6.52 50.29
CA PHE A 391 1.25 -7.34 51.37
C PHE A 391 0.37 -7.13 52.62
N HIS A 392 -0.40 -8.15 53.00
CA HIS A 392 -1.17 -8.17 54.23
C HIS A 392 -0.47 -9.04 55.28
N CYS A 393 -0.12 -8.37 56.38
CA CYS A 393 0.01 -8.87 57.76
C CYS A 393 0.96 -10.04 58.03
N THR A 394 2.21 -9.69 58.38
CA THR A 394 2.95 -10.39 59.42
C THR A 394 2.21 -10.25 60.76
N GLN A 395 1.64 -11.35 61.26
CA GLN A 395 1.26 -11.47 62.67
C GLN A 395 2.53 -11.61 63.51
N VAL A 396 2.77 -10.62 64.36
CA VAL A 396 3.64 -10.72 65.53
C VAL A 396 2.82 -11.37 66.64
N HIS A 397 3.21 -12.56 67.08
CA HIS A 397 2.83 -13.09 68.39
C HIS A 397 4.06 -13.07 69.31
N LEU A 398 3.78 -12.69 70.55
CA LEU A 398 4.66 -12.71 71.73
C LEU A 398 5.39 -14.04 71.92
#